data_AF-A0A4S8LZU9-F1
#
_entry.id   AF-A0A4S8LZU9-F1
#
_cell.length_a   1.000
_cell.length_b   1.000
_cell.length_c   1.000
_cell.angle_alpha   90.00
_cell.angle_beta   90.00
_cell.angle_gamma   90.00
#
_symmetry.space_group_name_H-M   'P 1'
#
loop_
_entity.id
_entity.type
_entity.pdbx_description
1 polymer ?
#
loop_
_entity_poly.entity_id
_entity_poly.type
_entity_poly.pdbx_seq_one_letter_code
_entity_poly.pdbx_strand_id
1 'polypeptide(L)'
;WFKDAFVYLNVDLGGEYRLLVTRWVELARSHGWKNSRQRLPTSGRPDELKKWIQSGRYRTKQTAPKINPTSLPAFVEQVWQWWILMQPTWRHLAKGGRPVPLDELVNVGSLQSLDISGPNGWLSILACAKWWGLILRNHVADKEGVKTNDWLRAVADFSNTLKHILHQRNVVATPEV
;
A
#
# COMPACT_ATOMS: atom_id res chain seq x y z
N TRP A 1 15.60 9.09 -4.61
CA TRP A 1 14.55 8.06 -4.71
C TRP A 1 13.21 8.60 -4.22
N PHE A 2 13.15 9.16 -3.00
CA PHE A 2 11.88 9.58 -2.42
C PHE A 2 11.20 10.71 -3.21
N LYS A 3 11.94 11.76 -3.59
CA LYS A 3 11.40 12.89 -4.37
C LYS A 3 10.66 12.41 -5.63
N ASP A 4 11.31 11.60 -6.45
CA ASP A 4 10.73 11.06 -7.69
C ASP A 4 9.54 10.13 -7.41
N ALA A 5 9.65 9.30 -6.37
CA ALA A 5 8.57 8.42 -5.92
C ALA A 5 7.34 9.21 -5.44
N PHE A 6 7.56 10.30 -4.70
CA PHE A 6 6.50 11.18 -4.21
C PHE A 6 5.82 11.88 -5.38
N VAL A 7 6.58 12.48 -6.30
CA VAL A 7 6.01 13.09 -7.52
C VAL A 7 5.19 12.07 -8.30
N TYR A 8 5.67 10.83 -8.40
CA TYR A 8 4.91 9.77 -9.04
C TYR A 8 3.61 9.44 -8.30
N LEU A 9 3.61 9.33 -6.98
CA LEU A 9 2.44 8.93 -6.19
C LEU A 9 1.46 10.08 -5.91
N ASN A 10 1.90 11.33 -5.97
CA ASN A 10 1.11 12.51 -5.62
C ASN A 10 0.09 12.86 -6.72
N VAL A 11 -1.00 12.08 -6.76
CA VAL A 11 -2.16 12.28 -7.62
C VAL A 11 -3.41 12.49 -6.78
N ASP A 12 -4.38 13.22 -7.32
CA ASP A 12 -5.66 13.42 -6.66
C ASP A 12 -6.58 12.21 -6.88
N LEU A 13 -6.75 11.40 -5.83
CA LEU A 13 -7.68 10.27 -5.77
C LEU A 13 -8.59 10.35 -4.53
N GLY A 14 -8.74 11.54 -3.93
CA GLY A 14 -9.54 11.72 -2.72
C GLY A 14 -8.76 11.68 -1.40
N GLY A 15 -9.48 11.94 -0.30
CA GLY A 15 -8.90 12.21 1.01
C GLY A 15 -8.19 11.02 1.64
N GLU A 16 -8.74 9.82 1.46
CA GLU A 16 -8.24 8.55 2.00
C GLU A 16 -6.90 8.19 1.36
N TYR A 17 -6.78 8.36 0.03
CA TYR A 17 -5.52 8.14 -0.67
C TYR A 17 -4.47 9.18 -0.28
N ARG A 18 -4.87 10.46 -0.17
CA ARG A 18 -3.97 11.50 0.31
C ARG A 18 -3.45 11.22 1.73
N LEU A 19 -4.31 10.67 2.61
CA LEU A 19 -3.91 10.26 3.95
C LEU A 19 -2.90 9.11 3.91
N LEU A 20 -3.13 8.10 3.06
CA LEU A 20 -2.17 7.02 2.83
C LEU A 20 -0.79 7.54 2.38
N VAL A 21 -0.76 8.45 1.38
CA VAL A 21 0.48 9.07 0.91
C VAL A 21 1.16 9.87 2.03
N THR A 22 0.39 10.60 2.84
CA THR A 22 0.91 11.40 3.95
C THR A 22 1.59 10.52 5.00
N ARG A 23 0.95 9.43 5.43
CA ARG A 23 1.53 8.49 6.40
C ARG A 23 2.77 7.78 5.83
N TRP A 24 2.81 7.52 4.52
CA TRP A 24 4.01 6.99 3.88
C TRP A 24 5.17 8.00 3.87
N VAL A 25 4.88 9.29 3.67
CA VAL A 25 5.88 10.37 3.80
C VAL A 25 6.42 10.42 5.22
N GLU A 26 5.55 10.32 6.23
CA GLU A 26 5.95 10.27 7.64
C GLU A 26 6.83 9.05 7.94
N LEU A 27 6.48 7.87 7.41
CA LEU A 27 7.31 6.68 7.56
C LEU A 27 8.69 6.93 6.95
N ALA A 28 8.77 7.39 5.71
CA ALA A 28 10.04 7.68 5.05
C ALA A 28 10.86 8.73 5.82
N ARG A 29 10.22 9.76 6.36
CA ARG A 29 10.85 10.77 7.23
C ARG A 29 11.40 10.14 8.52
N SER A 30 10.64 9.26 9.17
CA SER A 30 11.05 8.59 10.40
C SER A 30 12.25 7.65 10.21
N HIS A 31 12.52 7.24 8.96
CA HIS A 31 13.71 6.49 8.56
C HIS A 31 14.84 7.39 8.02
N GLY A 32 14.70 8.71 8.13
CA GLY A 32 15.66 9.67 7.60
C GLY A 32 15.84 9.57 6.08
N TRP A 33 14.78 9.18 5.36
CA TRP A 33 14.77 8.98 3.91
C TRP A 33 15.74 7.91 3.40
N LYS A 34 16.27 7.07 4.30
CA LYS A 34 17.23 6.02 3.96
C LYS A 34 16.57 4.86 3.25
N ASN A 35 17.33 4.22 2.35
CA ASN A 35 16.92 2.96 1.75
C ASN A 35 17.13 1.83 2.76
N SER A 36 16.11 0.99 2.95
CA SER A 36 16.29 -0.27 3.66
C SER A 36 16.97 -1.31 2.76
N ARG A 37 17.74 -2.21 3.35
CA ARG A 37 18.17 -3.47 2.71
C ARG A 37 17.04 -4.50 2.70
N GLN A 38 16.05 -4.33 3.58
CA GLN A 38 14.84 -5.15 3.60
C GLN A 38 13.93 -4.80 2.43
N ARG A 39 13.03 -5.72 2.10
CA ARG A 39 12.08 -5.62 1.00
C ARG A 39 10.81 -6.37 1.34
N LEU A 40 9.69 -5.91 0.80
CA LEU A 40 8.45 -6.67 0.84
C LEU A 40 8.61 -8.02 0.11
N PRO A 41 7.81 -9.04 0.47
CA PRO A 41 7.82 -10.34 -0.20
C PRO A 41 7.66 -10.19 -1.71
N THR A 42 8.50 -10.90 -2.47
CA THR A 42 8.38 -10.95 -3.94
C THR A 42 7.39 -12.00 -4.42
N SER A 43 7.10 -12.99 -3.57
CA SER A 43 6.10 -14.02 -3.83
C SER A 43 4.69 -13.41 -3.76
N GLY A 44 3.80 -13.84 -4.65
CA GLY A 44 2.40 -13.41 -4.69
C GLY A 44 2.15 -11.97 -5.14
N ARG A 45 3.19 -11.17 -5.41
CA ARG A 45 2.99 -9.78 -5.88
C ARG A 45 2.37 -9.74 -7.28
N PRO A 46 1.55 -8.71 -7.60
CA PRO A 46 0.98 -8.56 -8.93
C PRO A 46 2.03 -8.54 -10.05
N ASP A 47 1.73 -9.17 -11.18
CA ASP A 47 2.64 -9.25 -12.33
C ASP A 47 2.95 -7.86 -12.91
N GLU A 48 1.97 -6.97 -12.92
CA GLU A 48 2.11 -5.58 -13.34
C GLU A 48 3.12 -4.84 -12.47
N LEU A 49 3.09 -5.08 -11.16
CA LEU A 49 4.05 -4.51 -10.22
C LEU A 49 5.46 -5.08 -10.46
N LYS A 50 5.57 -6.39 -10.69
CA LYS A 50 6.85 -7.04 -11.01
C LYS A 50 7.47 -6.43 -12.26
N LYS A 51 6.71 -6.31 -13.35
CA LYS A 51 7.15 -5.70 -14.61
C LYS A 51 7.54 -4.23 -14.42
N TRP A 52 6.73 -3.46 -13.69
CA TRP A 52 7.03 -2.05 -13.38
C TRP A 52 8.33 -1.88 -12.58
N ILE A 53 8.58 -2.75 -11.60
CA ILE A 53 9.85 -2.72 -10.85
C ILE A 53 11.04 -3.04 -11.76
N GLN A 54 10.91 -4.05 -12.62
CA GLN A 54 11.95 -4.47 -13.56
C GLN A 54 12.23 -3.42 -14.63
N SER A 55 11.23 -2.64 -15.05
CA SER A 55 11.38 -1.56 -16.04
C SER A 55 11.89 -0.25 -15.45
N GLY A 56 12.40 -0.24 -14.21
CA GLY A 56 12.95 0.95 -13.57
C GLY A 56 11.91 1.86 -12.91
N ARG A 57 10.67 1.37 -12.72
CA ARG A 57 9.58 2.05 -12.01
C ARG A 57 9.14 3.35 -12.72
N TYR A 58 9.15 4.45 -11.98
CA TYR A 58 8.77 5.79 -12.44
C TYR A 58 9.90 6.55 -13.15
N ARG A 59 11.07 5.91 -13.36
CA ARG A 59 12.24 6.57 -13.98
C ARG A 59 12.25 6.51 -15.52
N THR A 60 11.38 5.71 -16.12
CA THR A 60 11.29 5.51 -17.58
C THR A 60 10.02 6.13 -18.12
N LYS A 61 9.96 6.61 -19.37
CA LYS A 61 8.79 7.31 -19.94
C LYS A 61 7.48 6.47 -19.96
N GLN A 62 7.54 5.17 -19.68
CA GLN A 62 6.41 4.23 -19.64
C GLN A 62 6.08 3.84 -18.18
N THR A 63 5.80 4.85 -17.34
CA THR A 63 5.84 4.72 -15.86
C THR A 63 4.69 3.96 -15.21
N ALA A 64 3.65 3.52 -15.92
CA ALA A 64 2.51 2.83 -15.31
C ALA A 64 2.08 1.63 -16.16
N PRO A 65 1.76 0.48 -15.53
CA PRO A 65 1.21 -0.65 -16.26
C PRO A 65 -0.13 -0.27 -16.88
N LYS A 66 -0.34 -0.71 -18.12
CA LYS A 66 -1.65 -0.62 -18.78
C LYS A 66 -2.52 -1.76 -18.24
N ILE A 67 -3.23 -1.51 -17.15
CA ILE A 67 -4.25 -2.44 -16.64
C ILE A 67 -5.58 -2.05 -17.28
N ASN A 68 -6.08 -2.93 -18.13
CA ASN A 68 -7.36 -2.72 -18.80
C ASN A 68 -8.51 -2.93 -17.79
N PRO A 69 -9.68 -2.28 -17.97
CA PRO A 69 -10.83 -2.45 -17.08
C PRO A 69 -11.29 -3.90 -16.93
N THR A 70 -11.13 -4.72 -17.97
CA THR A 70 -11.42 -6.16 -17.97
C THR A 70 -10.45 -6.98 -17.11
N SER A 71 -9.20 -6.54 -16.97
CA SER A 71 -8.17 -7.17 -16.14
C SER A 71 -8.15 -6.64 -14.70
N LEU A 72 -8.87 -5.55 -14.42
CA LEU A 72 -8.91 -4.93 -13.10
C LEU A 72 -9.31 -5.91 -11.98
N PRO A 73 -10.35 -6.76 -12.12
CA PRO A 73 -10.73 -7.68 -11.04
C PRO A 73 -9.60 -8.65 -10.66
N ALA A 74 -8.87 -9.18 -11.66
CA ALA A 74 -7.75 -10.09 -11.42
C ALA A 74 -6.57 -9.37 -10.76
N PHE A 75 -6.29 -8.13 -11.16
CA PHE A 75 -5.27 -7.29 -10.53
C PHE A 75 -5.62 -6.99 -9.06
N VAL A 76 -6.87 -6.61 -8.78
CA VAL A 76 -7.36 -6.32 -7.42
C VAL A 76 -7.20 -7.54 -6.52
N GLU A 77 -7.58 -8.72 -7.00
CA GLU A 77 -7.43 -9.93 -6.20
C GLU A 77 -5.97 -10.25 -5.92
N GLN A 78 -5.07 -10.11 -6.91
CA GLN A 78 -3.63 -10.28 -6.68
C GLN A 78 -3.07 -9.27 -5.67
N VAL A 79 -3.53 -8.01 -5.67
CA VAL A 79 -3.12 -7.01 -4.68
C VAL A 79 -3.52 -7.46 -3.28
N TRP A 80 -4.76 -7.92 -3.10
CA TRP A 80 -5.24 -8.40 -1.81
C TRP A 80 -4.53 -9.68 -1.35
N GLN A 81 -4.35 -10.66 -2.22
CA GLN A 81 -3.61 -11.89 -1.89
C GLN A 81 -2.18 -11.56 -1.46
N TRP A 82 -1.51 -10.68 -2.19
CA TRP A 82 -0.18 -10.22 -1.81
C TRP A 82 -0.16 -9.51 -0.46
N TRP A 83 -1.15 -8.65 -0.21
CA TRP A 83 -1.29 -7.96 1.06
C TRP A 83 -1.54 -8.92 2.24
N ILE A 84 -2.38 -9.93 2.04
CA ILE A 84 -2.70 -10.97 3.03
C ILE A 84 -1.44 -11.78 3.38
N LEU A 85 -0.64 -12.16 2.38
CA LEU A 85 0.62 -12.89 2.60
C LEU A 85 1.64 -12.12 3.44
N MET A 86 1.53 -10.79 3.49
CA MET A 86 2.37 -9.93 4.33
C MET A 86 1.86 -9.79 5.76
N GLN A 87 0.58 -10.09 6.00
CA GLN A 87 -0.01 -9.85 7.30
C GLN A 87 0.54 -10.84 8.33
N PRO A 88 0.75 -10.38 9.57
CA PRO A 88 1.13 -11.27 10.65
C PRO A 88 0.01 -12.26 10.96
N THR A 89 0.38 -13.42 11.51
CA THR A 89 -0.55 -14.54 11.76
C THR A 89 -1.68 -14.22 12.74
N TRP A 90 -1.47 -13.25 13.64
CA TRP A 90 -2.51 -12.77 14.55
C TRP A 90 -3.61 -11.96 13.84
N ARG A 91 -3.36 -11.50 12.61
CA ARG A 91 -4.31 -10.68 11.86
C ARG A 91 -5.21 -11.57 11.00
N HIS A 92 -6.35 -11.94 11.56
CA HIS A 92 -7.33 -12.78 10.88
C HIS A 92 -8.04 -12.08 9.70
N LEU A 93 -8.67 -12.87 8.84
CA LEU A 93 -9.50 -12.40 7.73
C LEU A 93 -10.95 -12.23 8.18
N ALA A 94 -11.60 -11.16 7.72
CA ALA A 94 -13.04 -10.95 7.86
C ALA A 94 -13.83 -11.89 6.92
N LYS A 95 -15.16 -11.93 7.08
CA LYS A 95 -16.07 -12.77 6.27
C LYS A 95 -15.94 -12.55 4.75
N GLY A 96 -15.42 -11.39 4.32
CA GLY A 96 -15.15 -11.07 2.91
C GLY A 96 -13.76 -11.49 2.40
N GLY A 97 -12.97 -12.25 3.17
CA GLY A 97 -11.64 -12.70 2.79
C GLY A 97 -10.57 -11.61 2.79
N ARG A 98 -10.88 -10.39 3.24
CA ARG A 98 -9.92 -9.30 3.46
C ARG A 98 -9.49 -9.26 4.93
N PRO A 99 -8.29 -8.75 5.27
CA PRO A 99 -7.88 -8.61 6.66
C PRO A 99 -8.91 -7.83 7.49
N VAL A 100 -9.10 -8.23 8.75
CA VAL A 100 -9.89 -7.43 9.70
C VAL A 100 -9.21 -6.05 9.85
N PRO A 101 -9.97 -4.94 9.75
CA PRO A 101 -9.41 -3.59 9.93
C PRO A 101 -8.68 -3.47 11.27
N LEU A 102 -7.48 -2.88 11.26
CA LEU A 102 -6.68 -2.77 12.49
C LEU A 102 -7.37 -1.99 13.61
N ASP A 103 -8.15 -0.96 13.27
CA ASP A 103 -8.87 -0.16 14.26
C ASP A 103 -10.02 -0.94 14.94
N GLU A 104 -10.40 -2.13 14.44
CA GLU A 104 -11.39 -3.03 15.07
C GLU A 104 -10.74 -4.05 16.02
N LEU A 105 -9.41 -4.10 16.11
CA LEU A 105 -8.68 -5.04 16.94
C LEU A 105 -8.32 -4.42 18.30
N VAL A 106 -8.64 -5.14 19.38
CA VAL A 106 -8.32 -4.70 20.76
C VAL A 106 -6.81 -4.73 21.02
N ASN A 107 -6.11 -5.74 20.51
CA ASN A 107 -4.68 -5.93 20.71
C ASN A 107 -3.97 -6.04 19.36
N VAL A 108 -3.40 -4.92 18.90
CA VAL A 108 -2.60 -4.89 17.67
C VAL A 108 -1.18 -5.36 17.99
N GLY A 109 -0.82 -6.53 17.47
CA GLY A 109 0.53 -7.09 17.62
C GLY A 109 1.59 -6.32 16.81
N SER A 110 2.82 -6.82 16.85
CA SER A 110 3.93 -6.20 16.11
C SER A 110 3.70 -6.21 14.59
N LEU A 111 3.90 -5.06 13.95
CA LEU A 111 3.92 -4.88 12.49
C LEU A 111 5.34 -4.60 11.98
N GLN A 112 6.37 -4.91 12.78
CA GLN A 112 7.76 -4.60 12.48
C GLN A 112 8.25 -5.21 11.15
N SER A 113 7.71 -6.36 10.73
CA SER A 113 8.01 -6.98 9.43
C SER A 113 7.62 -6.10 8.24
N LEU A 114 6.71 -5.13 8.45
CA LEU A 114 6.25 -4.17 7.45
C LEU A 114 6.89 -2.79 7.62
N ASP A 115 7.74 -2.59 8.63
CA ASP A 115 8.47 -1.34 8.86
C ASP A 115 9.67 -1.19 7.90
N ILE A 116 9.37 -1.12 6.60
CA ILE A 116 10.35 -1.15 5.52
C ILE A 116 10.34 0.17 4.75
N SER A 117 11.42 0.93 4.89
CA SER A 117 11.68 2.15 4.09
C SER A 117 12.31 1.83 2.74
N GLY A 118 12.28 2.81 1.83
CA GLY A 118 12.94 2.76 0.53
C GLY A 118 12.04 2.24 -0.61
N PRO A 119 12.60 2.14 -1.83
CA PRO A 119 11.84 1.84 -3.04
C PRO A 119 11.35 0.39 -3.17
N ASN A 120 11.76 -0.49 -2.25
CA ASN A 120 11.31 -1.89 -2.15
C ASN A 120 10.33 -2.13 -0.99
N GLY A 121 10.01 -1.08 -0.23
CA GLY A 121 8.99 -1.10 0.82
C GLY A 121 7.64 -0.65 0.28
N TRP A 122 6.99 0.21 1.06
CA TRP A 122 5.63 0.72 0.87
C TRP A 122 5.35 1.40 -0.48
N LEU A 123 6.37 1.91 -1.18
CA LEU A 123 6.21 2.45 -2.54
C LEU A 123 5.42 1.48 -3.45
N SER A 124 5.68 0.19 -3.34
CA SER A 124 5.03 -0.83 -4.17
C SER A 124 3.53 -0.94 -3.88
N ILE A 125 3.14 -0.86 -2.61
CA ILE A 125 1.74 -0.90 -2.16
C ILE A 125 1.00 0.36 -2.65
N LEU A 126 1.61 1.53 -2.45
CA LEU A 126 1.04 2.81 -2.89
C LEU A 126 0.91 2.90 -4.42
N ALA A 127 1.84 2.29 -5.17
CA ALA A 127 1.74 2.20 -6.62
C ALA A 127 0.55 1.35 -7.06
N CYS A 128 0.32 0.18 -6.43
CA CYS A 128 -0.86 -0.63 -6.70
C CYS A 128 -2.16 0.12 -6.38
N ALA A 129 -2.24 0.79 -5.23
CA ALA A 129 -3.40 1.60 -4.83
C ALA A 129 -3.66 2.75 -5.82
N LYS A 130 -2.59 3.41 -6.29
CA LYS A 130 -2.67 4.46 -7.32
C LYS A 130 -3.28 3.92 -8.61
N TRP A 131 -2.76 2.81 -9.13
CA TRP A 131 -3.21 2.26 -10.41
C TRP A 131 -4.67 1.85 -10.34
N TRP A 132 -5.06 1.17 -9.27
CA TRP A 132 -6.45 0.80 -9.03
C TRP A 132 -7.37 2.03 -9.01
N GLY A 133 -7.05 3.04 -8.21
CA GLY A 133 -7.87 4.25 -8.11
C GLY A 133 -7.99 5.03 -9.43
N LEU A 134 -6.90 5.13 -10.20
CA LEU A 134 -6.93 5.79 -11.51
C LEU A 134 -7.84 5.06 -12.52
N ILE A 135 -7.86 3.73 -12.50
CA ILE A 135 -8.70 2.94 -13.42
C ILE A 135 -10.17 3.11 -13.04
N LEU A 136 -10.50 3.06 -11.74
CA LEU A 136 -11.86 3.29 -11.26
C LEU A 136 -12.37 4.67 -11.68
N ARG A 137 -11.56 5.71 -11.46
CA ARG A 137 -11.91 7.10 -11.82
C ARG A 137 -12.17 7.28 -13.32
N ASN A 138 -11.40 6.59 -14.18
CA ASN A 138 -11.41 6.87 -15.61
C ASN A 138 -12.28 5.91 -16.44
N HIS A 139 -12.58 4.71 -15.96
CA HIS A 139 -13.04 3.63 -16.86
C HIS A 139 -14.12 2.70 -16.32
N VAL A 140 -14.56 2.84 -15.07
CA VAL A 140 -15.49 1.87 -14.49
C VAL A 140 -16.82 2.53 -14.18
N ALA A 141 -17.87 2.06 -14.88
CA ALA A 141 -19.24 2.26 -14.44
C ALA A 141 -19.46 1.43 -13.16
N ASP A 142 -19.13 2.01 -12.02
CA ASP A 142 -19.32 1.42 -10.70
C ASP A 142 -20.74 1.73 -10.21
N LYS A 143 -21.74 1.15 -10.90
CA LYS A 143 -23.17 1.47 -10.72
C LYS A 143 -23.63 1.39 -9.25
N GLU A 144 -22.97 0.56 -8.44
CA GLU A 144 -23.32 0.30 -7.04
C GLU A 144 -22.20 0.72 -6.06
N GLY A 145 -21.13 1.36 -6.54
CA GLY A 145 -20.01 1.78 -5.68
C GLY A 145 -19.17 0.63 -5.10
N VAL A 146 -19.44 -0.63 -5.47
CA VAL A 146 -18.82 -1.82 -4.86
C VAL A 146 -17.30 -1.83 -5.09
N LYS A 147 -16.84 -1.47 -6.30
CA LYS A 147 -15.41 -1.50 -6.62
C LYS A 147 -14.68 -0.34 -5.97
N THR A 148 -15.33 0.81 -5.88
CA THR A 148 -14.84 1.98 -5.14
C THR A 148 -14.74 1.68 -3.66
N ASN A 149 -15.73 1.00 -3.09
CA ASN A 149 -15.72 0.58 -1.69
C ASN A 149 -14.58 -0.41 -1.38
N ASP A 150 -14.30 -1.38 -2.25
CA ASP A 150 -13.18 -2.30 -2.05
C ASP A 150 -11.81 -1.59 -2.14
N TRP A 151 -11.68 -0.62 -3.05
CA TRP A 151 -10.50 0.23 -3.11
C TRP A 151 -10.33 1.09 -1.85
N LEU A 152 -11.40 1.72 -1.37
CA LEU A 152 -11.40 2.49 -0.14
C LEU A 152 -11.01 1.63 1.07
N ARG A 153 -11.52 0.40 1.15
CA ARG A 153 -11.13 -0.58 2.19
C ARG A 153 -9.63 -0.88 2.13
N ALA A 154 -9.08 -1.14 0.94
CA ALA A 154 -7.65 -1.39 0.78
C ALA A 154 -6.80 -0.17 1.21
N VAL A 155 -7.18 1.03 0.74
CA VAL A 155 -6.48 2.28 1.07
C VAL A 155 -6.53 2.56 2.58
N ALA A 156 -7.69 2.40 3.20
CA ALA A 156 -7.85 2.54 4.64
C ALA A 156 -6.97 1.53 5.39
N ASP A 157 -6.94 0.26 4.95
CA ASP A 157 -6.14 -0.79 5.58
C ASP A 157 -4.64 -0.52 5.53
N PHE A 158 -4.14 -0.15 4.34
CA PHE A 158 -2.74 0.24 4.13
C PHE A 158 -2.38 1.44 4.99
N SER A 159 -3.26 2.44 5.01
CA SER A 159 -3.06 3.68 5.74
C SER A 159 -3.03 3.43 7.25
N ASN A 160 -3.93 2.61 7.76
CA ASN A 160 -4.00 2.27 9.18
C ASN A 160 -2.82 1.40 9.61
N THR A 161 -2.33 0.53 8.73
CA THR A 161 -1.09 -0.21 9.01
C THR A 161 0.09 0.75 9.16
N LEU A 162 0.24 1.75 8.28
CA LEU A 162 1.28 2.77 8.42
C LEU A 162 1.14 3.57 9.72
N LYS A 163 -0.09 3.96 10.10
CA LYS A 163 -0.37 4.62 11.39
C LYS A 163 0.14 3.80 12.58
N HIS A 164 -0.15 2.49 12.59
CA HIS A 164 0.29 1.61 13.68
C HIS A 164 1.81 1.40 13.68
N ILE A 165 2.45 1.24 12.51
CA ILE A 165 3.92 1.17 12.40
C ILE A 165 4.55 2.45 12.97
N LEU A 166 4.06 3.63 12.56
CA LEU A 166 4.55 4.91 13.06
C LEU A 166 4.38 5.05 14.57
N HIS A 167 3.24 4.62 15.11
CA HIS A 167 3.01 4.61 16.55
C HIS A 167 4.00 3.69 17.28
N GLN A 168 4.17 2.45 16.82
CA GLN A 168 5.13 1.49 17.38
C GLN A 168 6.57 2.02 17.37
N ARG A 169 6.97 2.76 16.31
CA ARG A 169 8.29 3.41 16.24
C ARG A 169 8.47 4.54 17.24
N ASN A 170 7.44 5.36 17.45
CA ASN A 170 7.50 6.48 18.38
C ASN A 170 7.60 5.99 19.83
N VAL A 171 6.85 4.93 20.19
CA VAL A 171 6.91 4.32 21.53
C VAL A 171 8.32 3.77 21.82
N VAL A 172 8.95 3.09 20.86
CA VAL A 172 10.32 2.56 21.03
C VAL A 172 11.37 3.68 21.14
N ALA A 173 11.13 4.85 20.53
CA ALA A 173 12.07 5.98 20.59
C ALA A 173 12.04 6.75 21.91
N THR A 174 11.01 6.56 22.73
CA THR A 174 10.89 7.07 24.11
C THR A 174 10.94 5.91 25.09
N PRO A 175 12.14 5.42 25.48
CA PRO A 175 12.21 4.52 26.62
C PRO A 175 11.73 5.29 27.85
N GLU A 176 10.81 4.69 28.62
CA GLU A 176 10.34 5.21 29.90
C GLU A 176 11.56 5.60 30.75
N VAL A 177 11.57 6.86 31.20
CA VAL A 177 12.60 7.45 32.07
C VAL A 177 12.34 7.05 33.51
#